data_AF-A0A2N5DZ13-F1
#
_entry.id   AF-A0A2N5DZ13-F1
#
_cell.length_a   1.000
_cell.length_b   1.000
_cell.length_c   1.000
_cell.angle_alpha   90.00
_cell.angle_beta   90.00
_cell.angle_gamma   90.00
#
_symmetry.space_group_name_H-M   'P 1'
#
loop_
_entity.id
_entity.type
_entity.pdbx_description
1 polymer ?
#
loop_
_entity_poly.entity_id
_entity_poly.type
_entity_poly.pdbx_seq_one_letter_code
_entity_poly.pdbx_strand_id
1 'polypeptide(L)'
;MTTTTVSSRQTGKVISQIVEANQIISLTEPSVVTINQPAGWATGYSRSGDDLTLDTQAGTLHYNNFFSAGSSTLVFDDGAAPATQAVFSSNAADSSLTPVFTAYHPATASGPVAQAAAVQAEEGITFDPITGDDILYADETSGEITITGHAPVSAQGGTIVVTAFEDPAYSYTGTVAADGSWQVTVPEYDFSGAPNGIYTLVAALTAPDGTVTTATHDVTLNQRPFEGYLYFYSLTGDGVLTPDEQAQGMLIEGAFINDSGLYGDHYAVTITLTDNTNAQSFTYTTTLGEDGY
;
A
#
# COMPACT_ATOMS: atom_id res chain seq x y z
N MET A 1 12.28 -40.80 3.63
CA MET A 1 12.23 -39.79 4.70
C MET A 1 11.54 -38.59 4.10
N THR A 2 10.50 -38.07 4.74
CA THR A 2 9.81 -36.87 4.25
C THR A 2 10.66 -35.66 4.59
N THR A 3 11.08 -34.91 3.59
CA THR A 3 11.80 -33.65 3.80
C THR A 3 10.88 -32.48 3.48
N THR A 4 10.70 -31.60 4.45
CA THR A 4 9.98 -30.34 4.29
C THR A 4 10.99 -29.21 4.27
N THR A 5 11.05 -28.48 3.17
CA THR A 5 11.91 -27.30 3.04
C THR A 5 11.03 -26.06 3.14
N VAL A 6 11.40 -25.13 4.01
CA VAL A 6 10.76 -23.83 4.12
C VAL A 6 11.71 -22.79 3.53
N SER A 7 11.24 -22.06 2.53
CA SER A 7 12.01 -21.00 1.88
C SER A 7 11.27 -19.68 1.97
N SER A 8 12.01 -18.58 2.12
CA SER A 8 11.49 -17.23 2.06
C SER A 8 10.84 -16.97 0.71
N ARG A 9 9.61 -16.44 0.67
CA ARG A 9 9.01 -15.98 -0.60
C ARG A 9 9.64 -14.70 -1.12
N GLN A 10 10.19 -13.88 -0.24
CA GLN A 10 10.81 -12.61 -0.63
C GLN A 10 12.21 -12.82 -1.21
N THR A 11 12.98 -13.74 -0.63
CA THR A 11 14.41 -13.91 -0.98
C THR A 11 14.73 -15.24 -1.68
N GLY A 12 13.78 -16.19 -1.71
CA GLY A 12 14.01 -17.55 -2.21
C GLY A 12 14.96 -18.40 -1.35
N LYS A 13 15.52 -17.83 -0.28
CA LYS A 13 16.48 -18.49 0.60
C LYS A 13 15.78 -19.53 1.45
N VAL A 14 16.39 -20.71 1.58
CA VAL A 14 15.96 -21.73 2.54
C VAL A 14 16.12 -21.19 3.96
N ILE A 15 15.01 -21.07 4.68
CA ILE A 15 14.96 -20.61 6.07
C ILE A 15 14.94 -21.77 7.06
N SER A 16 14.41 -22.93 6.65
CA SER A 16 14.40 -24.14 7.47
C SER A 16 14.29 -25.40 6.62
N GLN A 17 14.81 -26.52 7.12
CA GLN A 17 14.65 -27.83 6.50
C GLN A 17 14.40 -28.88 7.59
N ILE A 18 13.34 -29.65 7.45
CA ILE A 18 12.81 -30.57 8.45
C ILE A 18 12.72 -31.97 7.83
N VAL A 19 13.04 -33.01 8.60
CA VAL A 19 13.21 -34.38 8.09
C VAL A 19 12.25 -35.40 8.75
N GLU A 20 11.34 -34.95 9.63
CA GLU A 20 10.45 -35.83 10.41
C GLU A 20 8.98 -35.35 10.41
N ALA A 21 8.05 -36.30 10.59
CA ALA A 21 6.62 -36.04 10.76
C ALA A 21 6.30 -35.64 12.21
N ASN A 22 5.16 -34.96 12.44
CA ASN A 22 4.68 -34.53 13.75
C ASN A 22 5.45 -33.36 14.40
N GLN A 23 5.76 -32.34 13.60
CA GLN A 23 6.46 -31.12 14.07
C GLN A 23 5.60 -29.86 13.93
N ILE A 24 5.90 -28.88 14.79
CA ILE A 24 5.37 -27.53 14.75
C ILE A 24 6.36 -26.66 13.98
N ILE A 25 5.88 -25.97 12.96
CA ILE A 25 6.65 -25.15 12.03
C ILE A 25 6.15 -23.71 12.16
N SER A 26 6.92 -22.86 12.84
CA SER A 26 6.56 -21.44 12.96
C SER A 26 7.06 -20.65 11.77
N LEU A 27 6.15 -19.99 11.06
CA LEU A 27 6.49 -19.09 9.96
C LEU A 27 6.54 -17.65 10.49
N THR A 28 7.70 -17.01 10.40
CA THR A 28 7.92 -15.61 10.84
C THR A 28 7.87 -14.62 9.68
N GLU A 29 7.82 -15.11 8.44
CA GLU A 29 7.76 -14.33 7.21
C GLU A 29 7.00 -15.13 6.13
N PRO A 30 6.50 -14.47 5.05
CA PRO A 30 5.84 -15.15 3.95
C PRO A 30 6.75 -16.24 3.34
N SER A 31 6.30 -17.49 3.34
CA SER A 31 7.18 -18.65 3.03
C SER A 31 6.59 -19.63 2.01
N VAL A 32 7.45 -20.24 1.18
CA VAL A 32 7.12 -21.43 0.39
C VAL A 32 7.51 -22.65 1.21
N VAL A 33 6.52 -23.44 1.59
CA VAL A 33 6.72 -24.74 2.22
C VAL A 33 6.67 -25.80 1.13
N THR A 34 7.80 -26.45 0.87
CA THR A 34 7.91 -27.54 -0.11
C THR A 34 8.05 -28.87 0.61
N ILE A 35 7.11 -29.78 0.42
CA ILE A 35 7.14 -31.14 0.94
C ILE A 35 7.61 -32.08 -0.18
N ASN A 36 8.66 -32.87 0.10
CA ASN A 36 9.18 -33.87 -0.84
C ASN A 36 8.27 -35.12 -0.89
N GLN A 37 7.01 -34.95 -1.27
CA GLN A 37 5.99 -36.00 -1.42
C GLN A 37 4.96 -35.55 -2.47
N PRO A 38 4.21 -36.48 -3.11
CA PRO A 38 3.13 -36.12 -4.03
C PRO A 38 1.92 -35.53 -3.29
N ALA A 39 1.08 -34.75 -3.99
CA ALA A 39 -0.13 -34.15 -3.42
C ALA A 39 -1.05 -35.14 -2.67
N GLY A 40 -1.22 -36.36 -3.21
CA GLY A 40 -2.04 -37.40 -2.59
C GLY A 40 -1.53 -37.92 -1.23
N TRP A 41 -0.36 -37.47 -0.79
CA TRP A 41 0.16 -37.72 0.55
C TRP A 41 -0.56 -36.92 1.63
N ALA A 42 -1.11 -35.76 1.27
CA ALA A 42 -1.96 -34.97 2.16
C ALA A 42 -3.41 -35.49 2.07
N THR A 43 -3.92 -35.97 3.19
CA THR A 43 -5.25 -36.58 3.28
C THR A 43 -6.33 -35.59 3.71
N GLY A 44 -5.93 -34.48 4.33
CA GLY A 44 -6.84 -33.44 4.79
C GLY A 44 -6.09 -32.24 5.35
N TYR A 45 -6.83 -31.18 5.66
CA TYR A 45 -6.32 -30.08 6.46
C TYR A 45 -7.42 -29.51 7.35
N SER A 46 -7.01 -28.85 8.43
CA SER A 46 -7.87 -27.98 9.23
C SER A 46 -7.17 -26.64 9.47
N ARG A 47 -7.99 -25.59 9.64
CA ARG A 47 -7.52 -24.25 9.98
C ARG A 47 -8.05 -23.87 11.35
N SER A 48 -7.16 -23.43 12.22
CA SER A 48 -7.49 -22.87 13.53
C SER A 48 -6.88 -21.47 13.62
N GLY A 49 -7.71 -20.43 13.50
CA GLY A 49 -7.22 -19.06 13.37
C GLY A 49 -6.27 -18.89 12.18
N ASP A 50 -5.01 -18.56 12.45
CA ASP A 50 -3.96 -18.38 11.44
C ASP A 50 -3.06 -19.60 11.24
N ASP A 51 -3.32 -20.67 11.99
CA ASP A 51 -2.53 -21.89 11.94
C ASP A 51 -3.14 -22.89 10.96
N LEU A 52 -2.27 -23.56 10.21
CA LEU A 52 -2.62 -24.68 9.33
C LEU A 52 -2.22 -25.98 10.00
N THR A 53 -3.17 -26.91 10.12
CA THR A 53 -2.89 -28.29 10.46
C THR A 53 -3.12 -29.15 9.22
N LEU A 54 -2.11 -29.90 8.80
CA LEU A 54 -2.13 -30.75 7.63
C LEU A 54 -2.15 -32.22 8.06
N ASP A 55 -3.19 -32.95 7.68
CA ASP A 55 -3.29 -34.39 7.89
C ASP A 55 -2.63 -35.11 6.73
N THR A 56 -1.72 -36.04 7.04
CA THR A 56 -0.92 -36.76 6.06
C THR A 56 -0.94 -38.26 6.33
N GLN A 57 -0.52 -39.06 5.35
CA GLN A 57 -0.39 -40.51 5.53
C GLN A 57 0.63 -40.92 6.62
N ALA A 58 1.52 -40.03 7.03
CA ALA A 58 2.56 -40.28 8.05
C ALA A 58 2.28 -39.61 9.41
N GLY A 59 1.13 -38.95 9.57
CA GLY A 59 0.78 -38.17 10.77
C GLY A 59 0.38 -36.74 10.44
N THR A 60 0.43 -35.87 11.43
CA THR A 60 -0.03 -34.47 11.29
C THR A 60 1.17 -33.51 11.25
N LEU A 61 1.07 -32.44 10.47
CA LEU A 61 2.03 -31.33 10.47
C LEU A 61 1.31 -30.05 10.90
N HIS A 62 1.91 -29.30 11.82
CA HIS A 62 1.35 -28.05 12.30
C HIS A 62 2.20 -26.88 11.82
N TYR A 63 1.58 -25.91 11.17
CA TYR A 63 2.21 -24.69 10.70
C TYR A 63 1.60 -23.50 11.44
N ASN A 64 2.37 -22.89 12.32
CA ASN A 64 1.94 -21.72 13.05
C ASN A 64 2.08 -20.47 12.17
N ASN A 65 1.09 -19.59 12.21
CA ASN A 65 1.05 -18.35 11.43
C ASN A 65 1.09 -18.56 9.91
N PHE A 66 0.63 -19.72 9.43
CA PHE A 66 0.61 -20.02 8.00
C PHE A 66 -0.23 -19.01 7.22
N PHE A 67 -1.37 -18.59 7.78
CA PHE A 67 -2.29 -17.66 7.13
C PHE A 67 -2.08 -16.19 7.53
N SER A 68 -1.47 -15.89 8.68
CA SER A 68 -1.19 -14.51 9.12
C SER A 68 0.03 -13.88 8.45
N ALA A 69 0.95 -14.68 7.90
CA ALA A 69 2.09 -14.20 7.13
C ALA A 69 1.72 -13.73 5.69
N GLY A 70 0.44 -13.45 5.43
CA GLY A 70 -0.05 -12.76 4.23
C GLY A 70 0.02 -13.51 2.89
N SER A 71 0.85 -14.54 2.69
CA SER A 71 0.96 -15.24 1.39
C SER A 71 1.75 -16.56 1.41
N SER A 72 1.82 -17.29 2.53
CA SER A 72 2.56 -18.56 2.53
C SER A 72 1.90 -19.60 1.62
N THR A 73 2.70 -20.38 0.91
CA THR A 73 2.23 -21.37 -0.07
C THR A 73 2.73 -22.76 0.32
N LEU A 74 1.86 -23.77 0.24
CA LEU A 74 2.23 -25.16 0.43
C LEU A 74 2.35 -25.86 -0.93
N VAL A 75 3.50 -26.46 -1.18
CA VAL A 75 3.85 -27.14 -2.42
C VAL A 75 4.25 -28.59 -2.12
N PHE A 76 3.77 -29.51 -2.94
CA PHE A 76 4.11 -30.92 -2.98
C PHE A 76 4.95 -31.18 -4.23
N ASP A 77 6.20 -31.56 -4.03
CA ASP A 77 7.18 -31.80 -5.08
C ASP A 77 7.93 -33.11 -4.79
N ASP A 78 7.51 -34.20 -5.39
CA ASP A 78 8.16 -35.51 -5.30
C ASP A 78 9.33 -35.68 -6.30
N GLY A 79 9.73 -34.59 -6.96
CA GLY A 79 10.72 -34.60 -8.04
C GLY A 79 10.12 -34.90 -9.41
N ALA A 80 8.81 -35.15 -9.53
CA ALA A 80 8.10 -35.22 -10.80
C ALA A 80 7.47 -33.86 -11.14
N ALA A 81 7.66 -33.39 -12.38
CA ALA A 81 7.08 -32.14 -12.84
C ALA A 81 5.71 -32.36 -13.53
N PRO A 82 4.73 -31.46 -13.37
CA PRO A 82 4.78 -30.28 -12.50
C PRO A 82 4.55 -30.66 -11.03
N ALA A 83 5.21 -29.94 -10.12
CA ALA A 83 4.87 -29.97 -8.70
C ALA A 83 3.43 -29.50 -8.50
N THR A 84 2.88 -29.60 -7.29
CA THR A 84 1.47 -29.26 -7.02
C THR A 84 1.35 -28.34 -5.81
N GLN A 85 0.58 -27.26 -5.93
CA GLN A 85 0.30 -26.34 -4.84
C GLN A 85 -1.04 -26.68 -4.21
N ALA A 86 -1.09 -26.74 -2.88
CA ALA A 86 -2.34 -26.82 -2.13
C ALA A 86 -3.01 -25.44 -2.07
N VAL A 87 -4.30 -25.43 -2.39
CA VAL A 87 -5.19 -24.28 -2.29
C VAL A 87 -6.13 -24.53 -1.12
N PHE A 88 -6.13 -23.60 -0.17
CA PHE A 88 -6.95 -23.66 1.04
C PHE A 88 -8.17 -22.75 0.90
N SER A 89 -9.32 -23.20 1.40
CA SER A 89 -10.55 -22.40 1.39
C SER A 89 -10.49 -21.28 2.43
N SER A 90 -11.06 -20.12 2.11
CA SER A 90 -11.21 -18.99 3.03
C SER A 90 -12.15 -19.31 4.20
N ASN A 91 -13.02 -20.32 4.07
CA ASN A 91 -14.10 -20.62 5.03
C ASN A 91 -13.84 -21.88 5.87
N ALA A 92 -12.58 -22.34 5.95
CA ALA A 92 -12.19 -23.62 6.54
C ALA A 92 -12.22 -23.70 8.09
N ALA A 93 -13.06 -22.90 8.76
CA ALA A 93 -13.09 -22.87 10.22
C ALA A 93 -13.52 -24.25 10.78
N ASP A 94 -12.56 -24.91 11.44
CA ASP A 94 -12.71 -26.06 12.34
C ASP A 94 -13.39 -27.33 11.75
N SER A 95 -13.19 -27.60 10.47
CA SER A 95 -13.60 -28.86 9.83
C SER A 95 -12.50 -29.41 8.93
N SER A 96 -12.30 -30.73 8.95
CA SER A 96 -11.34 -31.42 8.07
C SER A 96 -11.84 -31.32 6.62
N LEU A 97 -11.06 -30.63 5.78
CA LEU A 97 -11.35 -30.45 4.37
C LEU A 97 -10.32 -31.18 3.51
N THR A 98 -10.75 -31.64 2.34
CA THR A 98 -9.82 -32.13 1.32
C THR A 98 -9.10 -30.95 0.66
N PRO A 99 -7.75 -30.92 0.64
CA PRO A 99 -7.02 -29.89 -0.09
C PRO A 99 -7.32 -29.95 -1.59
N VAL A 100 -7.47 -28.78 -2.22
CA VAL A 100 -7.54 -28.68 -3.69
C VAL A 100 -6.13 -28.46 -4.20
N PHE A 101 -5.70 -29.26 -5.18
CA PHE A 101 -4.36 -29.17 -5.74
C PHE A 101 -4.39 -28.54 -7.13
N THR A 102 -3.47 -27.61 -7.36
CA THR A 102 -3.25 -26.97 -8.67
C THR A 102 -1.83 -27.25 -9.13
N ALA A 103 -1.63 -27.33 -10.45
CA ALA A 103 -0.29 -27.50 -11.00
C ALA A 103 0.57 -26.29 -10.60
N TYR A 104 1.70 -26.58 -9.95
CA TYR A 104 2.69 -25.61 -9.52
C TYR A 104 3.93 -25.79 -10.37
N HIS A 105 4.22 -24.76 -11.15
CA HIS A 105 5.46 -24.68 -11.91
C HIS A 105 6.41 -23.80 -11.09
N PRO A 106 7.31 -24.38 -10.28
CA PRO A 106 8.38 -23.57 -9.73
C PRO A 106 9.17 -23.02 -10.91
N ALA A 107 9.50 -21.73 -10.88
CA ALA A 107 10.41 -21.14 -11.86
C ALA A 107 11.79 -21.80 -11.69
N THR A 108 12.04 -22.91 -12.37
CA THR A 108 13.36 -23.54 -12.45
C THR A 108 13.87 -23.47 -13.88
N ALA A 109 14.85 -22.59 -14.07
CA ALA A 109 15.67 -22.57 -15.27
C ALA A 109 16.47 -23.88 -15.36
N SER A 110 16.20 -24.71 -16.37
CA SER A 110 17.13 -25.78 -16.77
C SER A 110 16.94 -26.18 -18.23
N GLY A 111 17.85 -25.70 -19.07
CA GLY A 111 18.09 -26.01 -20.49
C GLY A 111 19.47 -25.46 -20.89
N PRO A 112 20.19 -26.07 -21.84
CA PRO A 112 21.65 -26.23 -21.81
C PRO A 112 22.47 -24.94 -21.95
N VAL A 113 23.67 -24.95 -21.37
CA VAL A 113 24.58 -23.80 -21.19
C VAL A 113 25.06 -23.22 -22.53
N ALA A 114 24.59 -22.01 -22.84
CA ALA A 114 25.37 -21.04 -23.60
C ALA A 114 26.11 -20.13 -22.61
N GLN A 115 27.44 -20.12 -22.70
CA GLN A 115 28.30 -19.31 -21.84
C GLN A 115 28.20 -17.82 -22.22
N ALA A 116 27.70 -17.02 -21.27
CA ALA A 116 27.78 -15.57 -21.15
C ALA A 116 27.31 -14.72 -22.35
N ALA A 117 26.02 -14.34 -22.32
CA ALA A 117 25.66 -12.94 -22.49
C ALA A 117 25.21 -12.41 -21.12
N ALA A 118 26.06 -11.63 -20.47
CA ALA A 118 25.56 -10.65 -19.52
C ALA A 118 24.73 -9.61 -20.31
N VAL A 119 23.79 -8.94 -19.62
CA VAL A 119 22.78 -7.98 -20.11
C VAL A 119 21.50 -8.71 -20.57
N GLN A 120 20.37 -8.63 -19.89
CA GLN A 120 19.70 -7.43 -19.37
C GLN A 120 19.33 -7.53 -17.88
N ALA A 121 19.68 -6.48 -17.13
CA ALA A 121 18.73 -5.97 -16.15
C ALA A 121 17.55 -5.34 -16.95
N GLU A 122 16.34 -5.40 -16.40
CA GLU A 122 15.17 -4.55 -16.73
C GLU A 122 14.36 -4.87 -17.99
N GLU A 123 13.09 -5.25 -17.80
CA GLU A 123 11.90 -4.90 -18.61
C GLU A 123 10.67 -5.20 -17.70
N GLY A 124 10.53 -4.45 -16.61
CA GLY A 124 9.38 -4.54 -15.71
C GLY A 124 8.32 -3.47 -16.04
N ILE A 125 7.25 -3.41 -15.24
CA ILE A 125 6.43 -2.19 -15.20
C ILE A 125 7.14 -1.12 -14.37
N THR A 126 7.17 0.11 -14.87
CA THR A 126 7.73 1.28 -14.18
C THR A 126 6.73 2.41 -14.15
N PHE A 127 6.86 3.29 -13.17
CA PHE A 127 6.19 4.58 -13.13
C PHE A 127 7.14 5.66 -13.66
N ASP A 128 6.60 6.65 -14.36
CA ASP A 128 7.29 7.93 -14.51
C ASP A 128 7.03 8.77 -13.25
N PRO A 129 7.87 9.80 -12.97
CA PRO A 129 7.64 10.69 -11.84
C PRO A 129 6.24 11.32 -11.90
N ILE A 130 5.48 11.20 -10.81
CA ILE A 130 4.17 11.83 -10.67
C ILE A 130 4.39 13.34 -10.63
N THR A 131 3.64 14.09 -11.45
CA THR A 131 3.80 15.56 -11.62
C THR A 131 5.22 16.02 -11.99
N GLY A 132 6.13 15.10 -12.33
CA GLY A 132 7.52 15.35 -12.70
C GLY A 132 8.52 15.27 -11.54
N ASP A 133 8.08 15.28 -10.28
CA ASP A 133 8.96 15.33 -9.10
C ASP A 133 8.52 14.44 -7.92
N ASP A 134 7.46 13.65 -8.08
CA ASP A 134 6.86 12.77 -7.06
C ASP A 134 6.33 13.53 -5.82
N ILE A 135 6.02 14.80 -5.99
CA ILE A 135 5.40 15.63 -4.97
C ILE A 135 4.09 16.19 -5.52
N LEU A 136 2.99 15.89 -4.85
CA LEU A 136 1.68 16.44 -5.16
C LEU A 136 1.40 17.64 -4.25
N TYR A 137 1.29 18.81 -4.84
CA TYR A 137 0.86 20.03 -4.18
C TYR A 137 -0.65 20.27 -4.31
N ALA A 138 -1.18 21.13 -3.42
CA ALA A 138 -2.61 21.43 -3.36
C ALA A 138 -3.17 21.97 -4.69
N ASP A 139 -2.39 22.79 -5.38
CA ASP A 139 -2.72 23.33 -6.71
C ASP A 139 -2.75 22.25 -7.79
N GLU A 140 -1.88 21.26 -7.73
CA GLU A 140 -1.88 20.14 -8.67
C GLU A 140 -3.08 19.22 -8.44
N THR A 141 -3.42 18.96 -7.17
CA THR A 141 -4.59 18.16 -6.80
C THR A 141 -5.93 18.86 -7.02
N SER A 142 -5.93 20.14 -7.48
CA SER A 142 -7.14 20.88 -7.85
C SER A 142 -7.67 20.52 -9.25
N GLY A 143 -7.00 19.60 -9.95
CA GLY A 143 -7.46 19.00 -11.20
C GLY A 143 -7.17 17.51 -11.25
N GLU A 144 -7.48 16.88 -12.39
CA GLU A 144 -7.16 15.47 -12.62
C GLU A 144 -5.64 15.26 -12.72
N ILE A 145 -5.13 14.24 -12.04
CA ILE A 145 -3.73 13.83 -12.13
C ILE A 145 -3.61 12.65 -13.09
N THR A 146 -2.74 12.78 -14.09
CA THR A 146 -2.39 11.66 -14.98
C THR A 146 -1.15 10.98 -14.44
N ILE A 147 -1.28 9.69 -14.12
CA ILE A 147 -0.15 8.83 -13.75
C ILE A 147 0.28 8.09 -15.02
N THR A 148 1.57 8.17 -15.36
CA THR A 148 2.16 7.51 -16.53
C THR A 148 3.25 6.55 -16.14
N GLY A 149 3.59 5.67 -17.07
CA GLY A 149 4.71 4.77 -16.91
C GLY A 149 4.94 3.92 -18.15
N HIS A 150 5.85 2.97 -18.01
CA HIS A 150 6.26 2.08 -19.08
C HIS A 150 6.07 0.61 -18.69
N ALA A 151 5.82 -0.22 -19.68
CA ALA A 151 5.73 -1.66 -19.58
C ALA A 151 6.42 -2.27 -20.81
N PRO A 152 6.76 -3.57 -20.76
CA PRO A 152 7.32 -4.25 -21.92
C PRO A 152 6.38 -4.13 -23.12
N VAL A 153 6.91 -3.84 -24.30
CA VAL A 153 6.11 -3.78 -25.55
C VAL A 153 5.39 -5.09 -25.87
N SER A 154 5.90 -6.22 -25.36
CA SER A 154 5.24 -7.53 -25.44
C SER A 154 3.92 -7.60 -24.67
N ALA A 155 3.68 -6.68 -23.73
CA ALA A 155 2.46 -6.56 -22.96
C ALA A 155 1.41 -5.63 -23.60
N GLN A 156 1.62 -5.17 -24.85
CA GLN A 156 0.66 -4.35 -25.60
C GLN A 156 -0.76 -4.92 -25.50
N GLY A 157 -1.73 -4.07 -25.18
CA GLY A 157 -3.13 -4.45 -24.98
C GLY A 157 -3.42 -5.10 -23.63
N GLY A 158 -2.41 -5.25 -22.77
CA GLY A 158 -2.55 -5.62 -21.37
C GLY A 158 -3.28 -4.54 -20.56
N THR A 159 -3.93 -4.96 -19.48
CA THR A 159 -4.67 -4.06 -18.57
C THR A 159 -3.78 -3.66 -17.40
N ILE A 160 -3.74 -2.36 -17.11
CA ILE A 160 -3.09 -1.79 -15.93
C ILE A 160 -4.17 -1.42 -14.92
N VAL A 161 -4.01 -1.84 -13.67
CA VAL A 161 -4.80 -1.36 -12.53
C VAL A 161 -3.85 -0.69 -11.56
N VAL A 162 -4.03 0.60 -11.31
CA VAL A 162 -3.29 1.35 -10.28
C VAL A 162 -4.20 1.52 -9.07
N THR A 163 -3.77 1.06 -7.91
CA THR A 163 -4.44 1.35 -6.63
C THR A 163 -3.69 2.43 -5.87
N ALA A 164 -4.43 3.40 -5.35
CA ALA A 164 -3.91 4.52 -4.56
C ALA A 164 -4.81 4.78 -3.34
N PHE A 165 -4.23 5.43 -2.33
CA PHE A 165 -4.88 5.85 -1.08
C PHE A 165 -5.35 4.68 -0.23
N GLU A 166 -4.81 4.50 0.97
CA GLU A 166 -4.96 3.23 1.70
C GLU A 166 -6.38 2.97 2.26
N ASP A 167 -7.25 3.98 2.38
CA ASP A 167 -8.62 3.81 2.89
C ASP A 167 -9.58 4.97 2.50
N PRO A 168 -10.60 4.75 1.64
CA PRO A 168 -10.80 3.55 0.82
C PRO A 168 -9.77 3.47 -0.31
N ALA A 169 -9.36 2.24 -0.67
CA ALA A 169 -8.52 2.03 -1.84
C ALA A 169 -9.27 2.39 -3.12
N TYR A 170 -8.78 3.41 -3.83
CA TYR A 170 -9.26 3.77 -5.16
C TYR A 170 -8.45 3.03 -6.22
N SER A 171 -9.13 2.60 -7.29
CA SER A 171 -8.51 1.86 -8.39
C SER A 171 -8.77 2.55 -9.73
N TYR A 172 -7.70 2.78 -10.48
CA TYR A 172 -7.74 3.42 -11.79
C TYR A 172 -7.24 2.44 -12.85
N THR A 173 -7.88 2.43 -14.01
CA THR A 173 -7.60 1.45 -15.05
C THR A 173 -7.07 2.09 -16.32
N GLY A 174 -6.11 1.41 -16.94
CA GLY A 174 -5.46 1.83 -18.17
C GLY A 174 -5.06 0.63 -19.03
N THR A 175 -4.47 0.90 -20.18
CA THR A 175 -4.01 -0.13 -21.12
C THR A 175 -2.61 0.16 -21.61
N VAL A 176 -1.82 -0.89 -21.83
CA VAL A 176 -0.48 -0.77 -22.43
C VAL A 176 -0.62 -0.50 -23.93
N ALA A 177 -0.05 0.61 -24.39
CA ALA A 177 0.01 1.01 -25.78
C ALA A 177 1.05 0.20 -26.58
N ALA A 178 1.10 0.42 -27.90
CA ALA A 178 1.99 -0.31 -28.80
C ALA A 178 3.48 -0.04 -28.55
N ASP A 179 3.79 1.12 -27.99
CA ASP A 179 5.16 1.54 -27.62
C ASP A 179 5.52 1.18 -26.18
N GLY A 180 4.63 0.47 -25.46
CA GLY A 180 4.83 0.09 -24.06
C GLY A 180 4.43 1.17 -23.06
N SER A 181 4.02 2.36 -23.51
CA SER A 181 3.50 3.39 -22.59
C SER A 181 2.16 2.99 -22.00
N TRP A 182 1.88 3.43 -20.79
CA TRP A 182 0.56 3.33 -20.18
C TRP A 182 0.26 4.59 -19.36
N GLN A 183 -1.03 4.85 -19.18
CA GLN A 183 -1.50 5.94 -18.33
C GLN A 183 -2.81 5.57 -17.63
N VAL A 184 -3.03 6.17 -16.46
CA VAL A 184 -4.31 6.19 -15.76
C VAL A 184 -4.60 7.62 -15.29
N THR A 185 -5.88 7.95 -15.14
CA THR A 185 -6.32 9.27 -14.67
C THR A 185 -6.94 9.14 -13.29
N VAL A 186 -6.44 9.95 -12.35
CA VAL A 186 -6.93 10.08 -10.98
C VAL A 186 -7.76 11.38 -10.88
N PRO A 187 -9.05 11.30 -10.56
CA PRO A 187 -9.92 12.46 -10.41
C PRO A 187 -9.56 13.36 -9.22
N GLU A 188 -9.88 14.65 -9.31
CA GLU A 188 -9.62 15.65 -8.25
C GLU A 188 -10.24 15.26 -6.90
N TYR A 189 -11.42 14.64 -6.92
CA TYR A 189 -12.19 14.36 -5.71
C TYR A 189 -11.55 13.30 -4.82
N ASP A 190 -10.65 12.47 -5.37
CA ASP A 190 -9.95 11.42 -4.63
C ASP A 190 -8.78 11.99 -3.79
N PHE A 191 -8.37 13.24 -4.03
CA PHE A 191 -7.38 13.95 -3.20
C PHE A 191 -8.03 14.78 -2.07
N SER A 192 -9.34 15.04 -2.16
CA SER A 192 -10.04 15.87 -1.18
C SER A 192 -10.05 15.22 0.21
N GLY A 193 -9.40 15.87 1.17
CA GLY A 193 -9.33 15.39 2.56
C GLY A 193 -8.22 14.37 2.83
N ALA A 194 -7.40 14.04 1.83
CA ALA A 194 -6.21 13.21 2.02
C ALA A 194 -5.17 13.95 2.89
N PRO A 195 -4.68 13.37 3.99
CA PRO A 195 -3.67 14.01 4.84
C PRO A 195 -2.30 14.10 4.15
N ASN A 196 -1.47 15.08 4.55
CA ASN A 196 -0.08 15.13 4.14
C ASN A 196 0.68 13.86 4.52
N GLY A 197 1.51 13.37 3.61
CA GLY A 197 2.27 12.15 3.85
C GLY A 197 2.76 11.49 2.57
N ILE A 198 3.42 10.35 2.75
CA ILE A 198 3.83 9.47 1.66
C ILE A 198 2.70 8.49 1.39
N TYR A 199 2.34 8.36 0.12
CA TYR A 199 1.36 7.41 -0.39
C TYR A 199 2.04 6.45 -1.34
N THR A 200 1.80 5.16 -1.15
CA THR A 200 2.32 4.12 -2.05
C THR A 200 1.26 3.78 -3.10
N LEU A 201 1.60 4.02 -4.35
CA LEU A 201 0.87 3.55 -5.53
C LEU A 201 1.27 2.11 -5.82
N VAL A 202 0.30 1.28 -6.18
CA VAL A 202 0.55 -0.09 -6.62
C VAL A 202 -0.05 -0.27 -8.01
N ALA A 203 0.78 -0.52 -9.02
CA ALA A 203 0.34 -0.91 -10.35
C ALA A 203 0.38 -2.42 -10.51
N ALA A 204 -0.70 -2.98 -11.06
CA ALA A 204 -0.79 -4.37 -11.49
C ALA A 204 -1.09 -4.43 -12.99
N LEU A 205 -0.13 -4.95 -13.75
CA LEU A 205 -0.27 -5.26 -15.17
C LEU A 205 -0.75 -6.70 -15.33
N THR A 206 -1.84 -6.91 -16.06
CA THR A 206 -2.24 -8.21 -16.60
C THR A 206 -2.02 -8.20 -18.12
N ALA A 207 -0.98 -8.91 -18.58
CA ALA A 207 -0.66 -9.04 -19.99
C ALA A 207 -1.67 -9.95 -20.73
N PRO A 208 -1.77 -9.86 -22.07
CA PRO A 208 -2.72 -10.68 -22.84
C PRO A 208 -2.53 -12.19 -22.71
N ASP A 209 -1.32 -12.65 -22.36
CA ASP A 209 -0.99 -14.05 -22.10
C ASP A 209 -1.37 -14.52 -20.68
N GLY A 210 -1.93 -13.62 -19.86
CA GLY A 210 -2.35 -13.87 -18.49
C GLY A 210 -1.24 -13.66 -17.45
N THR A 211 -0.04 -13.27 -17.85
CA THR A 211 1.05 -12.95 -16.92
C THR A 211 0.71 -11.69 -16.13
N VAL A 212 0.88 -11.74 -14.81
CA VAL A 212 0.68 -10.60 -13.91
C VAL A 212 2.03 -10.08 -13.41
N THR A 213 2.26 -8.77 -13.54
CA THR A 213 3.45 -8.08 -13.01
C THR A 213 3.02 -6.88 -12.19
N THR A 214 3.72 -6.61 -11.09
CA THR A 214 3.40 -5.49 -10.20
C THR A 214 4.58 -4.53 -10.04
N ALA A 215 4.28 -3.26 -9.85
CA ALA A 215 5.24 -2.25 -9.42
C ALA A 215 4.64 -1.39 -8.31
N THR A 216 5.51 -0.82 -7.50
CA THR A 216 5.15 0.14 -6.45
C THR A 216 5.88 1.44 -6.71
N HIS A 217 5.23 2.56 -6.39
CA HIS A 217 5.83 3.89 -6.51
C HIS A 217 5.32 4.78 -5.40
N ASP A 218 6.23 5.46 -4.71
CA ASP A 218 5.86 6.37 -3.63
C ASP A 218 5.69 7.78 -4.18
N VAL A 219 4.64 8.46 -3.73
CA VAL A 219 4.37 9.87 -4.01
C VAL A 219 4.13 10.60 -2.70
N THR A 220 4.68 11.80 -2.57
CA THR A 220 4.47 12.63 -1.37
C THR A 220 3.32 13.59 -1.62
N LEU A 221 2.20 13.42 -0.92
CA LEU A 221 1.20 14.47 -0.85
C LEU A 221 1.69 15.53 0.15
N ASN A 222 1.96 16.71 -0.37
CA ASN A 222 2.40 17.86 0.39
C ASN A 222 1.47 19.02 0.07
N GLN A 223 0.35 19.09 0.80
CA GLN A 223 -0.33 20.37 0.97
C GLN A 223 0.68 21.25 1.69
N ARG A 224 1.38 22.13 0.95
CA ARG A 224 2.47 22.96 1.46
C ARG A 224 2.14 23.41 2.89
N PRO A 225 3.05 23.26 3.87
CA PRO A 225 2.81 23.87 5.17
C PRO A 225 2.52 25.34 4.90
N PHE A 226 1.38 25.83 5.41
CA PHE A 226 0.94 27.21 5.27
C PHE A 226 2.14 28.16 5.37
N GLU A 227 2.54 28.78 4.26
CA GLU A 227 3.61 29.78 4.26
C GLU A 227 3.01 31.13 4.61
N GLY A 228 2.97 31.44 5.90
CA GLY A 228 2.46 32.72 6.37
C GLY A 228 2.48 32.85 7.88
N TYR A 229 2.11 34.04 8.35
CA TYR A 229 1.93 34.32 9.77
C TYR A 229 0.60 35.03 9.99
N LEU A 230 -0.09 34.61 11.06
CA LEU A 230 -1.27 35.28 11.58
C LEU A 230 -0.82 36.26 12.67
N TYR A 231 -1.30 37.50 12.61
CA TYR A 231 -1.13 38.44 13.71
C TYR A 231 -2.45 39.13 14.05
N PHE A 232 -2.61 39.48 15.32
CA PHE A 232 -3.75 40.23 15.82
C PHE A 232 -3.35 41.66 16.10
N TYR A 233 -4.25 42.61 15.82
CA TYR A 233 -4.11 43.98 16.29
C TYR A 233 -4.35 44.04 17.81
N SER A 234 -3.82 45.08 18.44
CA SER A 234 -4.09 45.34 19.86
C SER A 234 -5.58 45.62 20.06
N LEU A 235 -6.23 44.90 20.99
CA LEU A 235 -7.67 45.03 21.27
C LEU A 235 -8.07 46.45 21.70
N THR A 236 -7.14 47.19 22.32
CA THR A 236 -7.38 48.53 22.90
C THR A 236 -6.46 49.59 22.31
N GLY A 237 -5.69 49.25 21.26
CA GLY A 237 -4.67 50.13 20.67
C GLY A 237 -3.44 50.35 21.57
N ASP A 238 -3.61 50.37 22.89
CA ASP A 238 -2.55 50.53 23.90
C ASP A 238 -2.10 49.20 24.54
N GLY A 239 -2.80 48.10 24.25
CA GLY A 239 -2.46 46.76 24.72
C GLY A 239 -2.82 46.52 26.19
N VAL A 240 -3.57 47.43 26.82
CA VAL A 240 -4.03 47.31 28.20
C VAL A 240 -5.54 47.28 28.21
N LEU A 241 -6.11 46.16 28.65
CA LEU A 241 -7.56 46.03 28.77
C LEU A 241 -8.06 46.64 30.09
N THR A 242 -8.81 47.72 30.01
CA THR A 242 -9.41 48.42 31.16
C THR A 242 -10.82 47.89 31.49
N PRO A 243 -11.31 48.08 32.73
CA PRO A 243 -12.68 47.68 33.09
C PRO A 243 -13.78 48.33 32.22
N ASP A 244 -13.57 49.56 31.77
CA ASP A 244 -14.52 50.28 30.91
C ASP A 244 -14.56 49.70 29.49
N GLU A 245 -13.45 49.16 29.01
CA GLU A 245 -13.36 48.48 27.71
C GLU A 245 -13.94 47.05 27.78
N GLN A 246 -13.78 46.35 28.91
CA GLN A 246 -14.40 45.04 29.16
C GLN A 246 -15.93 45.09 29.17
N ALA A 247 -16.50 46.23 29.53
CA ALA A 247 -17.95 46.42 29.56
C ALA A 247 -18.57 46.67 28.16
N GLN A 248 -17.73 46.78 27.12
CA GLN A 248 -18.14 47.05 25.75
C GLN A 248 -17.88 45.83 24.85
N GLY A 249 -18.63 45.70 23.76
CA GLY A 249 -18.34 44.69 22.74
C GLY A 249 -17.01 45.03 22.06
N MET A 250 -16.06 44.09 22.09
CA MET A 250 -14.74 44.26 21.47
C MET A 250 -14.68 43.50 20.13
N LEU A 251 -14.05 44.13 19.13
CA LEU A 251 -13.72 43.48 17.87
C LEU A 251 -12.30 42.93 17.97
N ILE A 252 -12.13 41.67 17.57
CA ILE A 252 -10.81 41.06 17.43
C ILE A 252 -10.47 41.14 15.96
N GLU A 253 -9.54 42.05 15.63
CA GLU A 253 -9.04 42.22 14.28
C GLU A 253 -7.65 41.61 14.16
N GLY A 254 -7.35 41.10 12.97
CA GLY A 254 -6.03 40.58 12.64
C GLY A 254 -5.86 40.55 11.13
N ALA A 255 -4.71 40.08 10.69
CA ALA A 255 -4.50 39.80 9.29
C ALA A 255 -3.65 38.55 9.12
N PHE A 256 -3.87 37.89 7.98
CA PHE A 256 -3.02 36.82 7.52
C PHE A 256 -2.15 37.33 6.37
N ILE A 257 -0.84 37.11 6.48
CA ILE A 257 0.12 37.45 5.42
C ILE A 257 0.78 36.14 4.99
N ASN A 258 0.66 35.80 3.71
CA ASN A 258 1.44 34.74 3.11
C ASN A 258 2.70 35.27 2.42
N ASP A 259 3.72 34.42 2.31
CA ASP A 259 5.01 34.79 1.70
C ASP A 259 4.91 34.95 0.17
N SER A 260 3.82 34.46 -0.44
CA SER A 260 3.60 34.48 -1.88
C SER A 260 2.77 35.66 -2.40
N GLY A 261 2.17 36.48 -1.52
CA GLY A 261 1.33 37.62 -1.91
C GLY A 261 0.06 37.23 -2.69
N LEU A 262 -0.29 35.95 -2.74
CA LEU A 262 -1.48 35.42 -3.39
C LEU A 262 -2.56 35.18 -2.36
N TYR A 263 -3.54 36.08 -2.25
CA TYR A 263 -4.73 35.90 -1.41
C TYR A 263 -5.62 34.80 -2.00
N GLY A 264 -5.27 33.55 -1.77
CA GLY A 264 -6.01 32.38 -2.25
C GLY A 264 -6.93 31.82 -1.17
N ASP A 265 -8.22 32.13 -1.30
CA ASP A 265 -9.43 31.46 -0.81
C ASP A 265 -9.56 30.99 0.66
N HIS A 266 -10.55 31.61 1.34
CA HIS A 266 -11.42 31.07 2.40
C HIS A 266 -10.81 30.15 3.49
N TYR A 267 -9.60 30.43 3.97
CA TYR A 267 -9.07 29.66 5.11
C TYR A 267 -9.94 29.85 6.36
N ALA A 268 -10.33 28.73 6.96
CA ALA A 268 -11.02 28.71 8.25
C ALA A 268 -10.01 29.03 9.36
N VAL A 269 -10.16 30.18 10.00
CA VAL A 269 -9.37 30.60 11.15
C VAL A 269 -10.13 30.27 12.42
N THR A 270 -9.52 29.49 13.30
CA THR A 270 -10.04 29.20 14.64
C THR A 270 -9.24 29.98 15.67
N ILE A 271 -9.90 30.89 16.38
CA ILE A 271 -9.32 31.69 17.45
C ILE A 271 -9.79 31.13 18.78
N THR A 272 -8.86 30.72 19.64
CA THR A 272 -9.16 30.30 21.01
C THR A 272 -8.62 31.33 21.98
N LEU A 273 -9.52 32.02 22.68
CA LEU A 273 -9.19 32.91 23.79
C LEU A 273 -9.23 32.09 25.08
N THR A 274 -8.11 32.04 25.80
CA THR A 274 -8.05 31.37 27.10
C THR A 274 -7.85 32.40 28.21
N ASP A 275 -8.76 32.40 29.17
CA ASP A 275 -8.59 33.14 30.41
C ASP A 275 -7.60 32.38 31.31
N ASN A 276 -6.41 32.95 31.46
CA ASN A 276 -5.31 32.36 32.23
C ASN A 276 -5.58 32.31 33.74
N THR A 277 -6.65 32.95 34.23
CA THR A 277 -6.99 32.99 35.66
C THR A 277 -7.91 31.85 36.09
N ASN A 278 -8.75 31.33 35.18
CA ASN A 278 -9.74 30.29 35.45
C ASN A 278 -9.71 29.13 34.43
N ALA A 279 -8.80 29.17 33.46
CA ALA A 279 -8.67 28.20 32.37
C ALA A 279 -9.93 28.03 31.50
N GLN A 280 -10.82 29.02 31.50
CA GLN A 280 -11.96 29.05 30.59
C GLN A 280 -11.49 29.42 29.19
N SER A 281 -11.95 28.69 28.18
CA SER A 281 -11.66 28.98 26.77
C SER A 281 -12.92 29.31 25.99
N PHE A 282 -12.79 30.29 25.08
CA PHE A 282 -13.81 30.68 24.11
C PHE A 282 -13.24 30.49 22.72
N THR A 283 -13.98 29.78 21.86
CA THR A 283 -13.55 29.47 20.50
C THR A 283 -14.43 30.22 19.50
N TYR A 284 -13.79 30.88 18.55
CA TYR A 284 -14.44 31.60 17.46
C TYR A 284 -13.89 31.09 16.14
N THR A 285 -14.78 30.83 15.18
CA THR A 285 -14.40 30.42 13.82
C THR A 285 -14.80 31.49 12.82
N THR A 286 -13.88 31.89 11.96
CA THR A 286 -14.12 32.80 10.85
C THR A 286 -13.44 32.28 9.58
N THR A 287 -13.76 32.87 8.44
CA THR A 287 -13.06 32.63 7.17
C THR A 287 -12.36 33.92 6.75
N LEU A 288 -11.11 33.84 6.28
CA LEU A 288 -10.43 35.00 5.71
C LEU A 288 -11.19 35.51 4.48
N GLY A 289 -11.36 36.83 4.38
CA GLY A 289 -11.88 37.49 3.18
C GLY A 289 -10.88 37.47 2.03
N GLU A 290 -11.33 37.86 0.83
CA GLU A 290 -10.51 37.91 -0.40
C GLU A 290 -9.23 38.76 -0.27
N ASP A 291 -9.20 39.67 0.72
CA ASP A 291 -8.06 40.56 0.99
C ASP A 291 -7.17 40.09 2.18
N GLY A 292 -7.44 38.91 2.75
CA GLY A 292 -6.71 38.38 3.92
C GLY A 292 -7.07 38.99 5.28
N TYR A 293 -8.23 39.66 5.36
CA TYR A 293 -8.83 40.27 6.55
C TYR A 293 -10.15 39.58 6.96
#